data_AF-A0A260YXA8-F1
#
_entry.id   AF-A0A260YXA8-F1
#
_cell.length_a   1.000
_cell.length_b   1.000
_cell.length_c   1.000
_cell.angle_alpha   90.00
_cell.angle_beta   90.00
_cell.angle_gamma   90.00
#
_symmetry.space_group_name_H-M   'P 1'
#
loop_
_entity.id
_entity.type
_entity.pdbx_description
1 polymer ?
#
loop_
_entity_poly.entity_id
_entity_poly.type
_entity_poly.pdbx_seq_one_letter_code
_entity_poly.pdbx_strand_id
1 'polypeptide(L)'
;MKTLLGLVALFLSANLYSTEIISACYTEKSYEENAREKYRNPLSLMNEMRAEYSVKHQIANMHELKYDYELEKEARKMKTCAELKHGSNYRIARYKQDESVAVRDEFEKPSVKELHPFYSMYLEPLMTAFIRCNLTAKCEFPFHEGNRTFRHRATFIDIYGYRGTFSVSDFQRGPPGSKCTHGKTEKDLCIAPPRSEMETGGATGSGQESKESNIGAVNSMVSYLFIALTIVFLK
;
A
#
# COMPACT_ATOMS: atom_id res chain seq x y z
N MET A 1 -40.50 28.92 4.46
CA MET A 1 -40.27 27.66 3.70
C MET A 1 -39.03 27.71 2.80
N LYS A 2 -38.83 28.74 1.97
CA LYS A 2 -37.66 28.84 1.07
C LYS A 2 -36.30 28.88 1.80
N THR A 3 -36.22 29.56 2.94
CA THR A 3 -35.02 29.62 3.80
C THR A 3 -34.69 28.30 4.51
N LEU A 4 -35.72 27.53 4.87
CA LEU A 4 -35.57 26.23 5.52
C LEU A 4 -35.08 25.17 4.52
N LEU A 5 -35.58 25.19 3.27
CA LEU A 5 -35.08 24.32 2.19
C LEU A 5 -33.62 24.62 1.83
N GLY A 6 -33.23 25.90 1.81
CA GLY A 6 -31.85 26.30 1.51
C GLY A 6 -30.86 25.81 2.57
N LEU A 7 -31.22 25.89 3.85
CA LEU A 7 -30.40 25.35 4.95
C LEU A 7 -30.32 23.82 4.92
N VAL A 8 -31.42 23.12 4.66
CA VAL A 8 -31.42 21.65 4.53
C VAL A 8 -30.58 21.18 3.34
N ALA A 9 -30.61 21.88 2.20
CA ALA A 9 -29.74 21.59 1.06
C ALA A 9 -28.26 21.86 1.35
N LEU A 10 -27.94 22.92 2.10
CA LEU A 10 -26.57 23.21 2.56
C LEU A 10 -26.05 22.14 3.53
N PHE A 11 -26.87 21.69 4.49
CA PHE A 11 -26.51 20.60 5.41
C PHE A 11 -26.43 19.24 4.71
N LEU A 12 -27.26 18.97 3.70
CA LEU A 12 -27.14 17.75 2.87
C LEU A 12 -25.87 17.79 2.01
N SER A 13 -25.52 18.95 1.45
CA SER A 13 -24.25 19.11 0.71
C SER A 13 -23.04 18.94 1.64
N ALA A 14 -23.05 19.54 2.84
CA ALA A 14 -21.95 19.43 3.80
C ALA A 14 -21.74 17.99 4.34
N ASN A 15 -22.81 17.21 4.49
CA ASN A 15 -22.74 15.79 4.88
C ASN A 15 -22.37 14.84 3.73
N LEU A 16 -22.30 15.34 2.48
CA LEU A 16 -21.84 14.58 1.32
C LEU A 16 -20.33 14.74 1.06
N TYR A 17 -19.59 15.47 1.91
CA TYR A 17 -18.17 15.82 1.67
C TYR A 17 -17.10 15.09 2.51
N SER A 18 -17.43 14.05 3.28
CA SER A 18 -16.38 13.12 3.76
C SER A 18 -16.46 11.76 3.04
N THR A 19 -16.28 11.80 1.72
CA THR A 19 -16.10 10.63 0.85
C THR A 19 -14.68 10.08 0.91
N GLU A 20 -14.03 10.06 2.08
CA GLU A 20 -12.71 9.43 2.20
C GLU A 20 -12.88 7.93 2.44
N ILE A 21 -12.25 7.09 1.61
CA ILE A 21 -12.30 5.64 1.81
C ILE A 21 -11.48 5.19 3.02
N ILE A 22 -10.47 5.98 3.42
CA ILE A 22 -9.66 5.74 4.62
C ILE A 22 -10.31 6.42 5.82
N SER A 23 -10.77 5.65 6.81
CA SER A 23 -11.38 6.20 8.03
C SER A 23 -10.35 6.62 9.06
N ALA A 24 -9.41 5.72 9.39
CA ALA A 24 -8.33 5.96 10.33
C ALA A 24 -7.19 4.97 10.07
N CYS A 25 -5.95 5.42 10.20
CA CYS A 25 -4.80 4.54 10.27
C CYS A 25 -4.40 4.29 11.72
N TYR A 26 -3.88 3.10 11.99
CA TYR A 26 -3.48 2.72 13.34
C TYR A 26 -2.17 3.41 13.69
N THR A 27 -2.01 3.77 14.96
CA THR A 27 -0.68 3.98 15.55
C THR A 27 -0.02 2.63 15.78
N GLU A 28 1.31 2.58 15.86
CA GLU A 28 2.04 1.36 16.20
C GLU A 28 1.50 0.70 17.47
N LYS A 29 1.30 1.49 18.54
CA LYS A 29 0.72 1.00 19.80
C LYS A 29 -0.66 0.37 19.59
N SER A 30 -1.57 1.06 18.91
CA SER A 30 -2.93 0.52 18.67
C SER A 30 -2.92 -0.70 17.76
N TYR A 31 -1.97 -0.77 16.81
CA TYR A 31 -1.75 -1.95 15.99
C TYR A 31 -1.29 -3.13 16.82
N GLU A 32 -0.27 -2.94 17.67
CA GLU A 32 0.25 -4.01 18.53
C GLU A 32 -0.80 -4.54 19.51
N GLU A 33 -1.60 -3.66 20.11
CA GLU A 33 -2.73 -4.05 20.97
C GLU A 33 -3.74 -4.91 20.20
N ASN A 34 -4.17 -4.46 19.02
CA ASN A 34 -5.15 -5.20 18.19
C ASN A 34 -4.57 -6.48 17.58
N ALA A 35 -3.29 -6.49 17.21
CA ALA A 35 -2.64 -7.62 16.55
C ALA A 35 -2.51 -8.83 17.48
N ARG A 36 -2.29 -8.59 18.77
CA ARG A 36 -2.23 -9.65 19.79
C ARG A 36 -3.59 -10.31 20.01
N GLU A 37 -4.66 -9.52 20.01
CA GLU A 37 -6.00 -10.01 20.36
C GLU A 37 -6.75 -10.60 19.16
N LYS A 38 -6.59 -10.02 17.96
CA LYS A 38 -7.51 -10.26 16.85
C LYS A 38 -6.86 -10.84 15.59
N TYR A 39 -5.68 -10.36 15.23
CA TYR A 39 -5.10 -10.64 13.90
C TYR A 39 -3.90 -11.62 13.93
N ARG A 40 -3.34 -11.89 15.12
CA ARG A 40 -2.20 -12.79 15.37
C ARG A 40 -0.97 -12.50 14.50
N ASN A 41 -0.73 -11.24 14.15
CA ASN A 41 0.42 -10.83 13.36
C ASN A 41 1.07 -9.54 13.91
N PRO A 42 1.46 -9.49 15.20
CA PRO A 42 2.21 -8.35 15.72
C PRO A 42 3.50 -8.14 14.92
N LEU A 43 4.03 -6.92 14.89
CA LEU A 43 5.21 -6.57 14.11
C LEU A 43 6.42 -7.44 14.48
N SER A 44 6.56 -7.77 15.77
CA SER A 44 7.60 -8.68 16.25
C SER A 44 7.53 -10.05 15.57
N LEU A 45 6.32 -10.63 15.46
CA LEU A 45 6.11 -11.92 14.82
C LEU A 45 6.34 -11.83 13.31
N MET A 46 5.96 -10.71 12.68
CA MET A 46 6.25 -10.48 11.26
C MET A 46 7.76 -10.49 11.00
N ASN A 47 8.54 -9.81 11.85
CA ASN A 47 10.00 -9.82 11.75
C ASN A 47 10.62 -11.18 12.11
N GLU A 48 10.04 -11.94 13.04
CA GLU A 48 10.45 -13.33 13.30
C GLU A 48 10.26 -14.22 12.08
N MET A 49 9.07 -14.17 11.46
CA MET A 49 8.81 -14.90 10.22
C MET A 49 9.74 -14.47 9.08
N ARG A 50 10.10 -13.18 8.98
CA ARG A 50 11.09 -12.70 8.00
C ARG A 50 12.47 -13.29 8.25
N ALA A 51 12.91 -13.38 9.50
CA ALA A 51 14.19 -13.97 9.86
C ALA A 51 14.21 -15.49 9.59
N GLU A 52 13.16 -16.21 9.96
CA GLU A 52 13.03 -17.63 9.64
C GLU A 52 12.99 -17.89 8.13
N TYR A 53 12.24 -17.06 7.40
CA TYR A 53 12.13 -17.15 5.95
C TYR A 53 13.48 -16.85 5.26
N SER A 54 14.25 -15.88 5.74
CA SER A 54 15.57 -15.56 5.19
C SER A 54 16.56 -16.72 5.40
N VAL A 55 16.54 -17.37 6.57
CA VAL A 55 17.33 -18.58 6.84
C VAL A 55 16.91 -19.72 5.92
N LYS A 56 15.60 -20.01 5.85
CA LYS A 56 15.06 -21.14 5.08
C LYS A 56 15.37 -21.02 3.59
N HIS A 57 15.26 -19.82 3.03
CA HIS A 57 15.40 -19.60 1.58
C HIS A 57 16.75 -18.97 1.18
N GLN A 58 17.67 -18.77 2.15
CA GLN A 58 18.99 -18.16 1.95
C GLN A 58 18.89 -16.78 1.29
N ILE A 59 18.13 -15.89 1.92
CA ILE A 59 17.93 -14.50 1.48
C ILE A 59 18.84 -13.58 2.27
N ALA A 60 19.85 -13.03 1.61
CA ALA A 60 20.91 -12.25 2.23
C ALA A 60 20.55 -10.78 2.52
N ASN A 61 19.47 -10.28 1.93
CA ASN A 61 19.07 -8.87 1.96
C ASN A 61 17.65 -8.63 2.53
N MET A 62 17.18 -9.52 3.41
CA MET A 62 15.88 -9.39 4.07
C MET A 62 15.92 -8.24 5.08
N HIS A 63 15.14 -7.18 4.88
CA HIS A 63 15.12 -6.04 5.80
C HIS A 63 14.26 -6.28 7.04
N GLU A 64 14.51 -5.52 8.11
CA GLU A 64 13.55 -5.37 9.19
C GLU A 64 12.36 -4.55 8.70
N LEU A 65 11.15 -4.99 9.05
CA LEU A 65 9.93 -4.23 8.84
C LEU A 65 9.66 -3.31 10.04
N LYS A 66 9.30 -2.06 9.79
CA LYS A 66 8.92 -1.07 10.81
C LYS A 66 7.53 -0.52 10.57
N TYR A 67 6.89 -0.04 11.63
CA TYR A 67 5.66 0.72 11.50
C TYR A 67 5.97 2.14 11.01
N ASP A 68 5.32 2.62 9.96
CA ASP A 68 5.59 3.94 9.38
C ASP A 68 4.30 4.73 9.11
N TYR A 69 4.08 5.77 9.92
CA TYR A 69 2.89 6.62 9.83
C TYR A 69 2.88 7.50 8.58
N GLU A 70 4.02 7.74 7.94
CA GLU A 70 4.07 8.59 6.75
C GLU A 70 3.45 7.91 5.52
N LEU A 71 3.34 6.57 5.52
CA LEU A 71 2.56 5.84 4.52
C LEU A 71 1.06 6.19 4.57
N GLU A 72 0.57 6.76 5.67
CA GLU A 72 -0.79 7.32 5.76
C GLU A 72 -1.02 8.44 4.74
N LYS A 73 0.01 9.24 4.44
CA LYS A 73 -0.10 10.31 3.44
C LYS A 73 -0.41 9.74 2.06
N GLU A 74 0.18 8.60 1.71
CA GLU A 74 -0.16 7.86 0.50
C GLU A 74 -1.55 7.24 0.60
N ALA A 75 -1.90 6.66 1.75
CA ALA A 75 -3.21 6.07 2.01
C ALA A 75 -4.35 7.07 1.71
N ARG A 76 -4.23 8.29 2.24
CA ARG A 76 -5.25 9.34 2.16
C ARG A 76 -5.40 9.97 0.78
N LYS A 77 -4.46 9.74 -0.16
CA LYS A 77 -4.64 10.14 -1.57
C LYS A 77 -5.73 9.31 -2.25
N MET A 78 -5.96 8.10 -1.79
CA MET A 78 -7.00 7.21 -2.31
C MET A 78 -8.36 7.61 -1.71
N LYS A 79 -9.35 7.87 -2.57
CA LYS A 79 -10.68 8.33 -2.18
C LYS A 79 -11.76 7.26 -2.37
N THR A 80 -11.50 6.25 -3.19
CA THR A 80 -12.48 5.18 -3.49
C THR A 80 -11.85 3.79 -3.42
N CYS A 81 -12.66 2.73 -3.28
CA CYS A 81 -12.18 1.34 -3.37
C CYS A 81 -11.46 1.07 -4.70
N ALA A 82 -11.90 1.72 -5.78
CA ALA A 82 -11.30 1.56 -7.11
C ALA A 82 -9.89 2.15 -7.19
N GLU A 83 -9.54 3.09 -6.29
CA GLU A 83 -8.21 3.72 -6.21
C GLU A 83 -7.24 2.96 -5.30
N LEU A 84 -7.71 1.95 -4.54
CA LEU A 84 -6.86 1.09 -3.73
C LEU A 84 -5.99 0.19 -4.62
N LYS A 85 -4.84 0.73 -5.06
CA LYS A 85 -3.87 0.08 -5.95
C LYS A 85 -2.45 0.28 -5.45
N HIS A 86 -1.48 -0.43 -6.03
CA HIS A 86 -0.07 -0.16 -5.81
C HIS A 86 0.30 1.26 -6.28
N GLY A 87 1.22 1.89 -5.55
CA GLY A 87 1.89 3.12 -5.97
C GLY A 87 3.29 2.83 -6.52
N SER A 88 4.04 3.89 -6.83
CA SER A 88 5.43 3.77 -7.30
C SER A 88 6.39 3.28 -6.20
N ASN A 89 6.11 3.64 -4.94
CA ASN A 89 6.96 3.34 -3.78
C ASN A 89 6.20 2.57 -2.69
N TYR A 90 5.01 2.03 -2.95
CA TYR A 90 4.28 1.21 -1.99
C TYR A 90 3.41 0.17 -2.67
N ARG A 91 3.07 -0.90 -1.94
CA ARG A 91 2.06 -1.87 -2.35
C ARG A 91 0.98 -2.02 -1.30
N ILE A 92 -0.27 -2.11 -1.76
CA ILE A 92 -1.40 -2.53 -0.94
C ILE A 92 -1.47 -4.05 -0.91
N ALA A 93 -1.55 -4.64 0.28
CA ALA A 93 -1.77 -6.07 0.44
C ALA A 93 -3.08 -6.52 -0.24
N ARG A 94 -3.08 -7.74 -0.79
CA ARG A 94 -4.21 -8.36 -1.52
C ARG A 94 -4.56 -7.74 -2.88
N TYR A 95 -4.13 -6.52 -3.18
CA TYR A 95 -4.24 -5.98 -4.54
C TYR A 95 -3.23 -6.70 -5.44
N LYS A 96 -3.70 -7.31 -6.54
CA LYS A 96 -2.89 -8.01 -7.55
C LYS A 96 -1.78 -8.92 -6.97
N GLN A 97 -2.15 -9.72 -5.98
CA GLN A 97 -1.21 -10.57 -5.25
C GLN A 97 -0.51 -11.60 -6.14
N ASP A 98 -1.14 -12.03 -7.23
CA ASP A 98 -0.60 -13.02 -8.17
C ASP A 98 0.72 -12.57 -8.81
N GLU A 99 0.90 -11.26 -9.04
CA GLU A 99 2.16 -10.70 -9.55
C GLU A 99 3.32 -10.99 -8.57
N SER A 100 3.08 -10.81 -7.27
CA SER A 100 4.08 -11.08 -6.24
C SER A 100 4.31 -12.57 -5.99
N VAL A 101 3.23 -13.36 -6.05
CA VAL A 101 3.30 -14.83 -5.94
C VAL A 101 4.21 -15.39 -7.04
N ALA A 102 4.04 -14.94 -8.28
CA ALA A 102 4.86 -15.39 -9.40
C ALA A 102 6.36 -15.09 -9.20
N VAL A 103 6.70 -13.88 -8.74
CA VAL A 103 8.09 -13.48 -8.44
C VAL A 103 8.70 -14.36 -7.35
N ARG A 104 7.96 -14.54 -6.24
CA ARG A 104 8.41 -15.40 -5.13
C ARG A 104 8.58 -16.84 -5.59
N ASP A 105 7.59 -17.41 -6.27
CA ASP A 105 7.63 -18.80 -6.72
C ASP A 105 8.81 -19.03 -7.66
N GLU A 106 9.11 -18.08 -8.56
CA GLU A 106 10.29 -18.14 -9.41
C GLU A 106 11.60 -18.14 -8.61
N PHE A 107 11.72 -17.30 -7.59
CA PHE A 107 12.87 -17.31 -6.69
C PHE A 107 12.98 -18.62 -5.90
N GLU A 108 11.85 -19.16 -5.42
CA GLU A 108 11.79 -20.32 -4.53
C GLU A 108 12.00 -21.65 -5.24
N LYS A 109 11.68 -21.77 -6.54
CA LYS A 109 11.85 -22.98 -7.39
C LYS A 109 13.10 -23.83 -7.06
N PRO A 110 14.30 -23.27 -6.84
CA PRO A 110 15.50 -24.05 -6.54
C PRO A 110 15.60 -24.60 -5.11
N SER A 111 14.73 -24.17 -4.19
CA SER A 111 14.95 -24.21 -2.73
C SER A 111 13.97 -25.10 -1.96
N VAL A 112 12.87 -25.56 -2.56
CA VAL A 112 11.80 -26.26 -1.84
C VAL A 112 11.21 -27.40 -2.67
N LYS A 113 10.94 -28.54 -2.01
CA LYS A 113 10.13 -29.66 -2.56
C LYS A 113 8.62 -29.38 -2.50
N GLU A 114 8.18 -28.46 -1.63
CA GLU A 114 6.79 -28.00 -1.50
C GLU A 114 6.76 -26.47 -1.38
N LEU A 115 5.99 -25.82 -2.26
CA LEU A 115 5.76 -24.37 -2.23
C LEU A 115 4.94 -24.00 -0.98
N HIS A 116 5.28 -22.88 -0.32
CA HIS A 116 4.48 -22.39 0.80
C HIS A 116 3.12 -21.90 0.26
N PRO A 117 1.98 -22.48 0.69
CA PRO A 117 0.70 -22.22 0.05
C PRO A 117 0.15 -20.80 0.24
N PHE A 118 0.70 -20.03 1.19
CA PHE A 118 0.19 -18.70 1.51
C PHE A 118 1.27 -17.65 1.31
N TYR A 119 1.02 -16.74 0.36
CA TYR A 119 1.84 -15.55 0.18
C TYR A 119 1.45 -14.47 1.19
N SER A 120 2.47 -13.82 1.74
CA SER A 120 2.34 -12.69 2.64
C SER A 120 3.25 -11.56 2.19
N MET A 121 2.70 -10.37 1.98
CA MET A 121 3.45 -9.18 1.52
C MET A 121 4.62 -8.81 2.45
N TYR A 122 4.48 -9.11 3.75
CA TYR A 122 5.55 -8.86 4.72
C TYR A 122 6.75 -9.82 4.60
N LEU A 123 6.75 -10.79 3.68
CA LEU A 123 7.93 -11.62 3.39
C LEU A 123 8.80 -11.07 2.27
N GLU A 124 8.41 -9.95 1.65
CA GLU A 124 9.17 -9.31 0.59
C GLU A 124 10.45 -8.66 1.15
N PRO A 125 11.65 -9.02 0.66
CA PRO A 125 12.92 -8.68 1.30
C PRO A 125 13.20 -7.18 1.37
N LEU A 126 12.68 -6.43 0.41
CA LEU A 126 12.89 -4.99 0.29
C LEU A 126 11.76 -4.15 0.90
N MET A 127 10.75 -4.78 1.51
CA MET A 127 9.80 -4.06 2.36
C MET A 127 10.44 -3.73 3.69
N THR A 128 10.41 -2.45 4.05
CA THR A 128 11.02 -1.87 5.25
C THR A 128 10.01 -1.19 6.16
N ALA A 129 8.83 -0.87 5.63
CA ALA A 129 7.78 -0.14 6.31
C ALA A 129 6.40 -0.74 6.06
N PHE A 130 5.49 -0.64 7.03
CA PHE A 130 4.07 -0.88 6.81
C PHE A 130 3.17 -0.02 7.69
N ILE A 131 1.91 0.11 7.28
CA ILE A 131 0.82 0.72 8.06
C ILE A 131 -0.50 -0.01 7.79
N ARG A 132 -1.37 -0.08 8.80
CA ARG A 132 -2.75 -0.54 8.66
C ARG A 132 -3.73 0.63 8.72
N CYS A 133 -4.67 0.67 7.77
CA CYS A 133 -5.72 1.67 7.74
C CYS A 133 -7.10 1.03 7.62
N ASN A 134 -8.02 1.41 8.50
CA ASN A 134 -9.43 1.06 8.42
C ASN A 134 -10.08 1.76 7.23
N LEU A 135 -11.05 1.09 6.63
CA LEU A 135 -11.85 1.63 5.54
C LEU A 135 -13.21 2.10 6.05
N THR A 136 -13.76 3.16 5.46
CA THR A 136 -15.14 3.62 5.72
C THR A 136 -16.18 2.70 5.08
N ALA A 137 -15.81 1.98 4.02
CA ALA A 137 -16.65 0.99 3.34
C ALA A 137 -15.88 -0.32 3.09
N LYS A 138 -16.61 -1.42 2.93
CA LYS A 138 -16.02 -2.71 2.55
C LYS A 138 -15.57 -2.65 1.09
N CYS A 139 -14.28 -2.89 0.84
CA CYS A 139 -13.74 -2.99 -0.51
C CYS A 139 -13.51 -4.45 -0.91
N GLU A 140 -13.71 -4.77 -2.20
CA GLU A 140 -13.50 -6.10 -2.75
C GLU A 140 -12.18 -6.16 -3.53
N PHE A 141 -11.32 -7.12 -3.17
CA PHE A 141 -10.09 -7.42 -3.88
C PHE A 141 -10.26 -8.76 -4.60
N PRO A 142 -10.16 -8.81 -5.94
CA PRO A 142 -10.17 -10.07 -6.66
C PRO A 142 -8.86 -10.83 -6.39
N PHE A 143 -8.95 -12.14 -6.22
CA PHE A 143 -7.79 -13.03 -6.23
C PHE A 143 -8.10 -14.26 -7.06
N HIS A 144 -7.07 -14.83 -7.68
CA HIS A 144 -7.21 -15.95 -8.60
C HIS A 144 -6.63 -17.22 -7.97
N GLU A 145 -7.38 -18.32 -8.04
CA GLU A 145 -6.92 -19.65 -7.66
C GLU A 145 -7.27 -20.61 -8.80
N GLY A 146 -6.25 -20.98 -9.58
CA GLY A 146 -6.44 -21.65 -10.86
C GLY A 146 -7.30 -20.80 -11.80
N ASN A 147 -8.38 -21.39 -12.33
CA ASN A 147 -9.30 -20.69 -13.25
C ASN A 147 -10.45 -19.97 -12.52
N ARG A 148 -10.45 -19.94 -11.18
CA ARG A 148 -11.52 -19.31 -10.39
C ARG A 148 -11.07 -17.96 -9.88
N THR A 149 -11.98 -16.99 -9.96
CA THR A 149 -11.81 -15.67 -9.35
C THR A 149 -12.65 -15.58 -8.10
N PHE A 150 -12.00 -15.35 -6.98
CA PHE A 150 -12.63 -15.13 -5.70
C PHE A 150 -12.53 -13.65 -5.31
N ARG A 151 -13.29 -13.23 -4.29
CA ARG A 151 -13.32 -11.84 -3.82
C ARG A 151 -13.12 -11.76 -2.33
N HIS A 152 -12.02 -11.16 -1.91
CA HIS A 152 -11.80 -10.82 -0.52
C HIS A 152 -12.46 -9.49 -0.19
N ARG A 153 -13.41 -9.51 0.75
CA ARG A 153 -14.02 -8.30 1.32
C ARG A 153 -13.16 -7.82 2.49
N ALA A 154 -12.59 -6.64 2.35
CA ALA A 154 -11.73 -6.04 3.36
C ALA A 154 -12.40 -4.82 4.01
N THR A 155 -12.27 -4.71 5.33
CA THR A 155 -12.63 -3.51 6.12
C THR A 155 -11.40 -2.68 6.50
N PHE A 156 -10.22 -3.14 6.10
CA PHE A 156 -8.93 -2.47 6.29
C PHE A 156 -7.99 -2.81 5.14
N ILE A 157 -6.99 -1.97 4.92
CA ILE A 157 -5.84 -2.24 4.05
C ILE A 157 -4.56 -2.24 4.87
N ASP A 158 -3.60 -3.03 4.41
CA ASP A 158 -2.19 -2.93 4.83
C ASP A 158 -1.40 -2.37 3.65
N ILE A 159 -0.64 -1.31 3.88
CA ILE A 159 0.24 -0.69 2.90
C ILE A 159 1.67 -1.00 3.31
N TYR A 160 2.48 -1.47 2.37
CA TYR A 160 3.89 -1.80 2.58
C TYR A 160 4.76 -0.91 1.68
N GLY A 161 5.87 -0.41 2.22
CA GLY A 161 6.82 0.44 1.51
C GLY A 161 8.29 0.11 1.87
N TYR A 162 9.28 0.73 1.23
CA TYR A 162 9.18 1.71 0.14
C TYR A 162 9.49 1.09 -1.24
N ARG A 163 8.63 0.20 -1.73
CA ARG A 163 8.79 -0.41 -3.06
C ARG A 163 7.44 -0.66 -3.74
N GLY A 164 7.28 -0.23 -4.99
CA GLY A 164 6.05 -0.41 -5.75
C GLY A 164 6.04 -1.66 -6.63
N THR A 165 7.20 -2.11 -7.09
CA THR A 165 7.36 -3.23 -8.04
C THR A 165 8.30 -4.29 -7.51
N PHE A 166 8.04 -5.55 -7.84
CA PHE A 166 8.89 -6.67 -7.45
C PHE A 166 9.53 -7.34 -8.65
N SER A 167 10.73 -7.85 -8.41
CA SER A 167 11.48 -8.66 -9.36
C SER A 167 12.19 -9.79 -8.64
N VAL A 168 12.54 -10.86 -9.35
CA VAL A 168 13.28 -11.99 -8.76
C VAL A 168 14.64 -11.53 -8.23
N SER A 169 15.26 -10.53 -8.88
CA SER A 169 16.53 -9.94 -8.41
C SER A 169 16.43 -9.20 -7.08
N ASP A 170 15.22 -8.88 -6.60
CA ASP A 170 15.02 -8.29 -5.28
C ASP A 170 15.38 -9.28 -4.17
N PHE A 171 15.33 -10.58 -4.47
CA PHE A 171 15.75 -11.65 -3.57
C PHE A 171 17.21 -12.02 -3.84
N GLN A 172 18.11 -11.53 -2.99
CA GLN A 172 19.52 -11.81 -3.17
C GLN A 172 19.92 -13.06 -2.39
N ARG A 173 20.46 -14.06 -3.09
CA ARG A 173 20.96 -15.28 -2.45
C ARG A 173 22.18 -15.02 -1.56
N GLY A 174 22.24 -15.75 -0.45
CA GLY A 174 23.38 -15.83 0.46
C GLY A 174 22.95 -16.04 1.92
N PRO A 175 23.92 -16.13 2.85
CA PRO A 175 23.62 -16.19 4.28
C PRO A 175 22.79 -14.97 4.72
N PRO A 176 21.83 -15.13 5.66
CA PRO A 176 21.05 -14.02 6.19
C PRO A 176 21.93 -12.84 6.62
N GLY A 177 21.52 -11.66 6.19
CA GLY A 177 22.19 -10.41 6.48
C GLY A 177 23.55 -10.18 5.79
N SER A 178 24.04 -11.12 4.97
CA SER A 178 25.36 -10.99 4.34
C SER A 178 25.44 -9.91 3.25
N LYS A 179 24.29 -9.34 2.85
CA LYS A 179 24.20 -8.28 1.84
C LYS A 179 23.48 -7.03 2.37
N CYS A 180 23.45 -6.84 3.68
CA CYS A 180 22.96 -5.59 4.26
C CYS A 180 23.97 -4.46 4.08
N THR A 181 23.53 -3.32 3.55
CA THR A 181 24.39 -2.15 3.33
C THR A 181 24.47 -1.21 4.54
N HIS A 182 23.49 -1.29 5.46
CA HIS A 182 23.38 -0.42 6.64
C HIS A 182 23.47 -1.21 7.96
N GLY A 183 24.15 -2.35 7.94
CA GLY A 183 24.21 -3.26 9.07
C GLY A 183 22.93 -4.10 9.23
N LYS A 184 22.89 -4.86 10.33
CA LYS A 184 21.83 -5.84 10.61
C LYS A 184 21.41 -5.79 12.07
N THR A 185 20.18 -6.21 12.32
CA THR A 185 19.63 -6.45 13.66
C THR A 185 20.22 -7.73 14.27
N GLU A 186 19.92 -7.98 15.55
CA GLU A 186 20.29 -9.25 16.23
C GLU A 186 19.68 -10.50 15.57
N LYS A 187 18.60 -10.33 14.79
CA LYS A 187 17.93 -11.40 14.04
C LYS A 187 18.44 -11.53 12.59
N ASP A 188 19.61 -10.95 12.28
CA ASP A 188 20.22 -10.92 10.95
C ASP A 188 19.36 -10.26 9.84
N LEU A 189 18.36 -9.46 10.22
CA LEU A 189 17.58 -8.64 9.29
C LEU A 189 18.32 -7.34 8.98
N CYS A 190 18.33 -6.92 7.71
CA CYS A 190 18.95 -5.68 7.28
C CYS A 190 18.25 -4.46 7.85
N ILE A 191 19.03 -3.51 8.35
CA ILE A 191 18.53 -2.21 8.75
C ILE A 191 18.22 -1.42 7.47
N ALA A 192 17.03 -0.84 7.40
CA ALA A 192 16.61 -0.04 6.26
C ALA A 192 17.52 1.19 6.07
N PRO A 193 17.83 1.58 4.83
CA PRO A 193 18.48 2.85 4.56
C PRO A 193 17.60 4.03 5.04
N PRO A 194 18.19 5.23 5.21
CA PRO A 194 17.43 6.45 5.42
C PRO A 194 16.34 6.63 4.35
N ARG A 195 15.20 7.17 4.77
CA ARG A 195 14.03 7.37 3.90
C ARG A 195 14.34 8.14 2.62
N SER A 196 15.17 9.19 2.72
CA SER A 196 15.60 10.00 1.57
C SER A 196 16.24 9.16 0.47
N GLU A 197 16.96 8.10 0.82
CA GLU A 197 17.57 7.18 -0.15
C GLU A 197 16.53 6.24 -0.76
N MET A 198 15.58 5.77 0.05
CA MET A 198 14.50 4.88 -0.42
C MET A 198 13.56 5.55 -1.42
N GLU A 199 13.20 6.82 -1.17
CA GLU A 199 12.32 7.58 -2.07
C GLU A 199 12.99 7.89 -3.42
N THR A 200 14.31 8.04 -3.44
CA THR A 200 15.07 8.31 -4.66
C THR A 200 15.31 7.05 -5.50
N GLY A 201 15.49 5.88 -4.85
CA GLY A 201 15.71 4.59 -5.52
C GLY A 201 14.47 3.93 -6.14
N GLY A 202 13.26 4.31 -5.69
CA GLY A 202 12.00 3.80 -6.25
C GLY A 202 11.63 4.36 -7.62
N ALA A 203 12.29 5.44 -8.06
CA ALA A 203 11.97 6.15 -9.30
C ALA A 203 12.68 5.61 -10.56
N THR A 204 13.65 4.69 -10.41
CA THR A 204 14.58 4.34 -11.51
C THR A 204 14.11 3.17 -12.40
N GLY A 205 12.83 2.79 -12.33
CA GLY A 205 12.26 1.66 -13.06
C GLY A 205 11.23 2.01 -14.13
N SER A 206 11.50 2.99 -15.00
CA SER A 206 10.98 3.08 -16.39
C SER A 206 11.34 4.45 -16.98
N GLY A 207 12.45 4.48 -17.73
CA GLY A 207 12.75 5.60 -18.61
C GLY A 207 11.81 5.58 -19.80
N GLN A 208 10.89 6.53 -19.86
CA GLN A 208 10.46 7.14 -21.11
C GLN A 208 10.24 8.63 -20.86
N GLU A 209 11.23 9.43 -21.29
CA GLU A 209 11.12 10.88 -21.41
C GLU A 209 9.88 11.23 -22.26
N SER A 210 8.84 11.77 -21.63
CA SER A 210 7.86 12.59 -22.33
C SER A 210 8.17 14.05 -22.05
N LYS A 211 8.66 14.73 -23.08
CA LYS A 211 8.89 16.17 -23.10
C LYS A 211 7.68 16.93 -22.57
N GLU A 212 7.96 17.77 -21.59
CA GLU A 212 7.10 18.79 -21.04
C GLU A 212 6.81 19.85 -22.11
N SER A 213 5.55 19.94 -22.56
CA SER A 213 5.06 21.08 -23.33
C SER A 213 4.12 21.90 -22.45
N ASN A 214 4.57 23.10 -22.08
CA ASN A 214 3.77 24.14 -21.46
C ASN A 214 2.53 24.46 -22.30
N ILE A 215 1.33 24.21 -21.77
CA ILE A 215 0.12 24.93 -22.18
C ILE A 215 -0.56 25.42 -20.90
N GLY A 216 -0.42 26.72 -20.69
CA GLY A 216 -1.00 27.44 -19.58
C GLY A 216 -2.52 27.59 -19.66
N ALA A 217 -3.09 27.75 -18.46
CA ALA A 217 -4.21 28.63 -18.14
C ALA A 217 -5.48 28.52 -19.00
N VAL A 218 -6.34 27.52 -18.75
CA VAL A 218 -7.80 27.70 -18.90
C VAL A 218 -8.55 26.85 -17.86
N ASN A 219 -8.78 27.38 -16.65
CA ASN A 219 -9.73 26.76 -15.71
C ASN A 219 -10.47 27.80 -14.83
N SER A 220 -10.82 28.95 -15.43
CA SER A 220 -11.64 30.00 -14.78
C SER A 220 -12.87 30.43 -15.59
N MET A 221 -13.30 29.65 -16.59
CA MET A 221 -14.54 29.95 -17.35
C MET A 221 -15.67 28.92 -17.20
N VAL A 222 -15.45 27.79 -16.51
CA VAL A 222 -16.50 26.79 -16.32
C VAL A 222 -17.39 27.12 -15.11
N SER A 223 -16.89 27.84 -14.11
CA SER A 223 -17.67 28.19 -12.91
C SER A 223 -18.72 29.28 -13.14
N TYR A 224 -18.54 30.18 -14.11
CA TYR A 224 -19.52 31.25 -14.39
C TYR A 224 -20.70 30.80 -15.26
N LEU A 225 -20.52 29.75 -16.06
CA LEU A 225 -21.60 29.17 -16.88
C LEU A 225 -22.67 28.47 -16.02
N PHE A 226 -22.28 27.85 -14.90
CA PHE A 226 -23.25 27.22 -13.99
C PHE A 226 -24.05 28.22 -13.14
N ILE A 227 -23.47 29.38 -12.83
CA ILE A 227 -24.17 30.44 -12.06
C ILE A 227 -25.18 31.19 -12.94
N ALA A 228 -24.90 31.36 -14.24
CA ALA A 228 -25.84 31.99 -15.16
C ALA A 228 -27.09 31.13 -15.45
N LEU A 229 -26.93 29.80 -15.49
CA LEU A 229 -28.04 28.88 -15.78
C LEU A 229 -29.08 28.80 -14.64
N THR A 230 -28.69 28.99 -13.38
CA THR A 230 -29.63 28.94 -12.25
C THR A 230 -30.52 30.18 -12.15
N ILE A 231 -30.11 31.31 -12.72
CA ILE A 231 -30.91 32.56 -12.74
C ILE A 231 -32.03 32.51 -13.80
N VAL A 232 -31.84 31.74 -14.89
CA VAL A 232 -32.84 31.64 -15.97
C VAL A 232 -34.00 30.70 -15.61
N PHE A 233 -33.78 29.70 -14.75
CA PHE A 233 -34.83 28.76 -14.32
C PHE A 233 -35.62 29.21 -13.07
N LEU A 234 -35.37 30.41 -12.55
CA LEU A 234 -36.02 30.97 -11.37
C LEU A 234 -36.88 32.22 -11.66
N LYS A 235 -37.24 32.44 -12.94
CA LYS A 235 -38.31 33.36 -13.34
C LYS A 235 -39.59 32.62 -13.66
#